data_AF-A0A6J2YB84-F1
#
_entry.id   AF-A0A6J2YB84-F1
#
_cell.length_a   1.000
_cell.length_b   1.000
_cell.length_c   1.000
_cell.angle_alpha   90.00
_cell.angle_beta   90.00
_cell.angle_gamma   90.00
#
_symmetry.space_group_name_H-M   'P 1'
#
loop_
_entity.id
_entity.type
_entity.pdbx_description
1 polymer ?
#
loop_
_entity_poly.entity_id
_entity_poly.type
_entity_poly.pdbx_seq_one_letter_code
_entity_poly.pdbx_strand_id
1 'polypeptide(L)'
;MNISNKLIVILSFVTVLIVTAECSMCKPLSLFKVDCNVCFCSPSGRQYSCERKMCEKVPDYSKFNKEFDKDGRLILRPKTRYQSKNASENDFISDRNQVNSINTEKTV
;
A
#
# COMPACT_ATOMS: atom_id res chain seq x y z
N MET A 1 46.17 12.09 -21.09
CA MET A 1 45.23 11.02 -20.68
C MET A 1 44.47 10.56 -21.92
N ASN A 2 44.81 9.38 -22.46
CA ASN A 2 44.32 8.91 -23.76
C ASN A 2 42.83 8.54 -23.70
N ILE A 3 42.14 8.61 -24.84
CA ILE A 3 40.71 8.31 -24.99
C ILE A 3 40.37 6.92 -24.43
N SER A 4 41.25 5.93 -24.66
CA SER A 4 41.14 4.57 -24.11
C SER A 4 41.13 4.56 -22.58
N ASN A 5 41.99 5.37 -21.94
CA ASN A 5 42.06 5.47 -20.48
C ASN A 5 40.82 6.18 -19.91
N LYS A 6 40.29 7.18 -20.62
CA LYS A 6 39.02 7.82 -20.24
C LYS A 6 37.85 6.83 -20.32
N LEU A 7 37.80 6.00 -21.35
CA LEU A 7 36.74 5.00 -21.53
C LEU A 7 36.78 3.92 -20.45
N ILE A 8 37.97 3.43 -20.09
CA ILE A 8 38.17 2.43 -19.03
C ILE A 8 37.71 2.98 -17.67
N VAL A 9 38.07 4.22 -17.35
CA VAL A 9 37.67 4.87 -16.08
C VAL A 9 36.15 5.09 -16.03
N ILE A 10 35.53 5.49 -17.15
CA ILE A 10 34.08 5.66 -17.23
C ILE A 10 33.37 4.31 -17.05
N LEU A 11 33.83 3.26 -17.74
CA LEU A 11 33.26 1.91 -17.57
C LEU A 11 33.40 1.41 -16.13
N SER A 12 34.55 1.61 -15.47
CA SER A 12 34.73 1.16 -14.09
C SER A 12 33.83 1.94 -13.12
N PHE A 13 33.65 3.24 -13.33
CA PHE A 13 32.73 4.03 -12.52
C PHE A 13 31.28 3.59 -12.72
N VAL A 14 30.87 3.37 -13.97
CA VAL A 14 29.53 2.92 -14.32
C VAL A 14 29.23 1.53 -13.74
N THR A 15 30.16 0.57 -13.82
CA THR A 15 29.97 -0.76 -13.24
C THR A 15 29.89 -0.71 -11.71
N VAL A 16 30.71 0.11 -11.04
CA VAL A 16 30.62 0.31 -9.57
C VAL A 16 29.29 0.95 -9.16
N LEU A 17 28.79 1.92 -9.93
CA LEU A 17 27.49 2.54 -9.67
C LEU A 17 26.33 1.56 -9.88
N ILE A 18 26.37 0.74 -10.93
CA ILE A 18 25.33 -0.25 -11.22
C ILE A 18 25.29 -1.34 -10.14
N VAL A 19 26.45 -1.78 -9.64
CA VAL A 19 26.53 -2.84 -8.60
C VAL A 19 26.05 -2.38 -7.22
N THR A 20 26.06 -1.07 -6.95
CA THR A 20 25.70 -0.51 -5.63
C THR A 20 24.27 0.03 -5.55
N ALA A 21 23.48 -0.08 -6.62
CA ALA A 21 22.07 0.29 -6.61
C ALA A 21 21.26 -0.70 -5.75
N GLU A 22 21.14 -0.39 -4.47
CA GLU A 22 20.39 -1.23 -3.52
C GLU A 22 18.88 -0.94 -3.60
N CYS A 23 18.12 -1.90 -4.11
CA CYS A 23 16.66 -1.85 -4.08
C CYS A 23 16.17 -2.13 -2.65
N SER A 24 15.70 -1.09 -1.95
CA SER A 24 15.13 -1.20 -0.60
C SER A 24 13.62 -1.40 -0.67
N MET A 25 13.13 -2.39 0.08
CA MET A 25 11.71 -2.74 0.18
C MET A 25 11.02 -1.93 1.27
N CYS A 26 11.76 -1.56 2.30
CA CYS A 26 11.30 -0.73 3.42
C CYS A 26 12.45 0.11 3.98
N LYS A 27 12.10 1.18 4.71
CA LYS A 27 13.09 2.03 5.38
C LYS A 27 13.79 1.23 6.48
N PRO A 28 15.13 1.08 6.48
CA PRO A 28 15.84 0.32 7.51
C PRO A 28 15.46 0.72 8.93
N LEU A 29 15.31 -0.29 9.81
CA LEU A 29 14.96 -0.12 11.23
C LEU A 29 13.63 0.61 11.49
N SER A 30 12.80 0.78 10.47
CA SER A 30 11.49 1.43 10.62
C SER A 30 10.39 0.47 11.06
N LEU A 31 9.37 1.05 11.69
CA LEU A 31 8.08 0.42 11.92
C LEU A 31 7.06 0.98 10.93
N PHE A 32 6.25 0.10 10.35
CA PHE A 32 5.19 0.46 9.42
C PHE A 32 4.03 -0.53 9.54
N LYS A 33 2.92 -0.28 8.82
CA LYS A 33 1.76 -1.18 8.82
C LYS A 33 1.55 -1.81 7.45
N VAL A 34 1.23 -3.10 7.46
CA VAL A 34 0.68 -3.83 6.32
C VAL A 34 -0.66 -4.37 6.80
N ASP A 35 -1.74 -3.92 6.18
CA ASP A 35 -3.09 -4.07 6.71
C ASP A 35 -3.18 -3.53 8.16
N CYS A 36 -3.66 -4.36 9.09
CA CYS A 36 -3.72 -4.06 10.51
C CYS A 36 -2.44 -4.43 11.28
N ASN A 37 -1.52 -5.17 10.65
CA ASN A 37 -0.34 -5.70 11.32
C ASN A 37 0.80 -4.67 11.32
N VAL A 38 1.47 -4.54 12.47
CA VAL A 38 2.69 -3.75 12.58
C VAL A 38 3.87 -4.60 12.13
N CYS A 39 4.71 -4.02 11.29
CA CYS A 39 5.88 -4.65 10.70
C CYS A 39 7.15 -3.90 11.06
N PHE A 40 8.22 -4.64 11.30
CA PHE A 40 9.56 -4.12 11.53
C PHE A 40 10.47 -4.44 10.35
N CYS A 41 11.13 -3.41 9.82
CA CYS A 41 12.07 -3.52 8.71
C CYS A 41 13.48 -3.90 9.19
N SER A 42 14.13 -4.82 8.48
CA SER A 42 15.51 -5.22 8.77
C SER A 42 16.49 -4.06 8.61
N PRO A 43 17.68 -4.12 9.22
CA PRO A 43 18.73 -3.11 9.02
C PRO A 43 19.19 -2.98 7.55
N SER A 44 19.02 -4.05 6.76
CA SER A 44 19.34 -4.03 5.32
C SER A 44 18.26 -3.35 4.47
N GLY A 45 17.06 -3.09 4.99
CA GLY A 45 15.95 -2.55 4.20
C GLY A 45 15.36 -3.53 3.18
N ARG A 46 15.82 -4.79 3.15
CA ARG A 46 15.43 -5.79 2.14
C ARG A 46 14.38 -6.79 2.62
N GLN A 47 14.16 -6.87 3.93
CA GLN A 47 13.25 -7.82 4.54
C GLN A 47 12.49 -7.12 5.68
N TYR A 48 11.31 -7.63 6.01
CA TYR A 48 10.56 -7.18 7.18
C TYR A 48 9.80 -8.35 7.80
N SER A 49 9.45 -8.23 9.08
CA SER A 49 8.62 -9.19 9.80
C SER A 49 7.43 -8.47 10.40
N CYS A 50 6.24 -9.05 10.28
CA CYS A 50 5.00 -8.49 10.81
C CYS A 50 4.45 -9.32 11.98
N GLU A 51 3.69 -8.65 12.83
CA GLU A 51 2.73 -9.31 13.69
C GLU A 51 1.75 -10.15 12.86
N ARG A 52 1.14 -11.17 13.47
CA ARG A 52 0.21 -12.09 12.80
C ARG A 52 -1.20 -11.98 13.35
N LYS A 53 -1.72 -10.76 13.50
CA LYS A 53 -3.12 -10.52 13.86
C LYS A 53 -3.98 -10.89 12.65
N MET A 54 -5.10 -11.57 12.91
CA MET A 54 -6.16 -11.72 11.91
C MET A 54 -6.76 -10.35 11.67
N CYS A 55 -6.46 -9.75 10.51
CA CYS A 55 -7.11 -8.52 10.10
C CYS A 55 -8.52 -8.86 9.61
N GLU A 56 -9.51 -8.17 10.16
CA GLU A 56 -10.88 -8.29 9.70
C GLU A 56 -10.92 -7.86 8.23
N LYS A 57 -11.38 -8.75 7.36
CA LYS A 57 -11.53 -8.40 5.94
C LYS A 57 -12.64 -7.36 5.83
N VAL A 58 -12.40 -6.38 4.95
CA VAL A 58 -13.32 -5.35 4.42
C VAL A 58 -14.71 -5.29 5.05
N PRO A 59 -15.20 -4.08 5.42
CA PRO A 59 -16.46 -3.92 6.13
C PRO A 59 -17.57 -4.73 5.45
N ASP A 60 -18.27 -5.53 6.24
CA ASP A 60 -19.37 -6.34 5.76
C ASP A 60 -20.48 -5.42 5.24
N TYR A 61 -20.43 -5.12 3.94
CA TYR A 61 -21.35 -4.24 3.25
C TYR A 61 -22.79 -4.75 3.29
N SER A 62 -23.02 -6.01 3.66
CA SER A 62 -24.38 -6.55 3.85
C SER A 62 -25.10 -5.89 5.03
N LYS A 63 -24.36 -5.28 5.97
CA LYS A 63 -24.88 -4.55 7.13
C LYS A 63 -25.30 -3.11 6.82
N PHE A 64 -25.08 -2.65 5.58
CA PHE A 64 -25.40 -1.29 5.16
C PHE A 64 -26.47 -1.29 4.06
N ASN A 65 -27.34 -0.29 4.09
CA ASN A 65 -28.15 0.12 2.97
C ASN A 65 -27.27 0.92 2.02
N LYS A 66 -27.35 0.58 0.73
CA LYS A 66 -26.67 1.27 -0.35
C LYS A 66 -27.61 2.34 -0.90
N GLU A 67 -27.22 3.59 -0.77
CA GLU A 67 -27.95 4.75 -1.28
C GLU A 67 -27.04 5.53 -2.22
N PHE A 68 -27.62 6.29 -3.15
CA PHE A 68 -26.86 7.20 -4.01
C PHE A 68 -27.26 8.64 -3.68
N ASP A 69 -26.27 9.52 -3.54
CA ASP A 69 -26.55 10.96 -3.43
C ASP A 69 -26.96 11.54 -4.80
N LYS A 70 -27.41 12.80 -4.78
CA LYS A 70 -27.76 13.57 -5.98
C LYS A 70 -26.60 13.75 -6.97
N ASP A 71 -25.36 13.57 -6.50
CA ASP A 71 -24.13 13.67 -7.31
C ASP A 71 -23.67 12.29 -7.81
N GLY A 72 -24.44 11.22 -7.55
CA GLY A 72 -24.14 9.84 -7.97
C GLY A 72 -23.13 9.10 -7.09
N ARG A 73 -22.80 9.60 -5.90
CA ARG A 73 -21.88 8.93 -4.96
C ARG A 73 -22.60 7.86 -4.15
N LEU A 74 -21.93 6.73 -3.91
CA LEU A 74 -22.42 5.67 -3.02
C LEU A 74 -22.33 6.10 -1.55
N ILE A 75 -23.47 6.12 -0.88
CA ILE A 75 -23.63 6.34 0.56
C ILE A 75 -24.00 5.01 1.21
N LEU A 76 -23.23 4.60 2.23
CA LEU A 76 -23.50 3.39 3.02
C LEU A 76 -24.15 3.80 4.35
N ARG A 77 -25.43 3.46 4.55
CA ARG A 77 -26.14 3.71 5.81
C ARG A 77 -26.27 2.43 6.64
N PRO A 78 -25.93 2.41 7.93
CA PRO A 78 -26.11 1.22 8.77
C PRO A 78 -27.57 0.74 8.81
N LYS A 79 -27.82 -0.57 8.62
CA LYS A 79 -29.18 -1.18 8.66
C LYS A 79 -29.79 -1.23 10.06
N THR A 80 -28.96 -1.25 11.10
CA THR A 80 -29.41 -1.33 12.50
C THR A 80 -28.74 -0.23 13.34
N ARG A 81 -29.41 0.18 14.43
CA ARG A 81 -28.89 1.14 15.42
C ARG A 81 -27.85 0.52 16.38
N TYR A 82 -27.26 -0.61 16.01
CA TYR A 82 -26.36 -1.45 16.82
C TYR A 82 -25.11 -1.69 15.96
N GLN A 83 -23.95 -1.03 16.10
CA GLN A 83 -23.32 -0.34 17.23
C GLN A 83 -22.57 0.91 16.71
N SER A 84 -22.98 2.11 17.12
CA SER A 84 -22.13 3.32 17.00
C SER A 84 -21.12 3.46 18.15
N LYS A 85 -21.02 2.45 19.04
CA LYS A 85 -20.15 2.54 20.23
C LYS A 85 -18.68 2.22 19.95
N ASN A 86 -18.37 1.62 18.79
CA ASN A 86 -17.00 1.23 18.41
C ASN A 86 -16.57 1.73 17.02
N ALA A 87 -17.40 2.50 16.32
CA ALA A 87 -17.00 3.12 15.06
C ALA A 87 -16.08 4.30 15.42
N SER A 88 -14.79 4.09 15.25
CA SER A 88 -13.80 5.16 15.38
C SER A 88 -14.02 6.13 14.22
N GLU A 89 -13.91 7.43 14.49
CA GLU A 89 -14.18 8.55 13.58
C GLU A 89 -13.36 8.52 12.26
N ASN A 90 -12.45 7.55 12.12
CA ASN A 90 -11.60 7.31 10.96
C ASN A 90 -12.16 6.32 9.92
N ASP A 91 -13.33 5.69 10.15
CA ASP A 91 -13.90 4.67 9.24
C ASP A 91 -14.66 5.26 8.03
N PHE A 92 -14.80 6.59 7.95
CA PHE A 92 -15.43 7.29 6.82
C PHE A 92 -14.38 7.98 5.93
N ILE A 93 -13.39 7.22 5.44
CA ILE A 93 -12.58 7.68 4.31
C ILE A 93 -13.15 7.04 3.05
N SER A 94 -13.95 7.82 2.30
CA SER A 94 -14.30 7.51 0.91
C SER A 94 -13.00 7.49 0.10
N ASP A 95 -12.46 6.30 -0.12
CA ASP A 95 -11.27 6.14 -0.95
C ASP A 95 -11.66 6.41 -2.41
N ARG A 96 -11.21 7.57 -2.91
CA ARG A 96 -11.44 8.09 -4.26
C ARG A 96 -10.91 7.16 -5.38
N ASN A 97 -10.23 6.07 -5.02
CA ASN A 97 -9.56 5.14 -5.92
C ASN A 97 -10.44 3.98 -6.44
N GLN A 98 -11.67 3.79 -5.94
CA GLN A 98 -12.51 2.66 -6.36
C GLN A 98 -13.31 2.89 -7.66
N VAL A 99 -13.16 4.04 -8.32
CA VAL A 99 -13.82 4.32 -9.61
C VAL A 99 -13.08 3.66 -10.79
N ASN A 100 -11.79 3.35 -10.65
CA ASN A 100 -10.97 2.88 -11.79
C ASN A 100 -10.89 1.35 -11.96
N SER A 101 -11.44 0.55 -11.04
CA SER A 101 -11.32 -0.92 -11.09
C SER A 101 -12.52 -1.64 -11.72
N ILE A 102 -13.54 -0.93 -12.20
CA ILE A 102 -14.75 -1.55 -12.77
C ILE A 102 -14.51 -2.08 -14.20
N ASN A 103 -13.38 -1.75 -14.85
CA ASN A 103 -13.20 -2.00 -16.29
C ASN A 103 -12.19 -3.10 -16.69
N THR A 104 -11.68 -3.95 -15.80
CA THR A 104 -10.66 -4.97 -16.18
C THR A 104 -10.91 -6.41 -15.72
N GLU A 105 -12.16 -6.79 -15.43
CA GLU A 105 -12.51 -8.22 -15.34
C GLU A 105 -13.16 -8.70 -16.64
N LYS A 106 -12.33 -9.16 -17.59
CA LYS A 106 -12.62 -10.20 -18.60
C LYS A 106 -11.43 -10.37 -19.57
N THR A 107 -10.46 -11.20 -19.22
CA THR A 107 -9.85 -12.24 -20.09
C THR A 107 -8.72 -12.96 -19.35
N VAL A 108 -9.02 -14.17 -18.87
CA VAL A 108 -8.16 -15.34 -19.04
C VAL A 108 -8.91 -16.25 -20.02
#